data_AF-A0AAF5D231-F1
#
_entry.id   AF-A0AAF5D231-F1
#
_cell.length_a   1.000
_cell.length_b   1.000
_cell.length_c   1.000
_cell.angle_alpha   90.00
_cell.angle_beta   90.00
_cell.angle_gamma   90.00
#
_symmetry.space_group_name_H-M   'P 1'
#
loop_
_entity.id
_entity.type
_entity.pdbx_description
1 polymer ?
#
loop_
_entity_poly.entity_id
_entity_poly.type
_entity_poly.pdbx_seq_one_letter_code
_entity_poly.pdbx_strand_id
1 'polypeptide(L)'
;MLRNIKVPSLVRFSFIGNRWCTIPSNDSNKVDLKKTIFLPKCDYQKRVKSESRSSLDGEIFSAGKFDSYYSWQRNHPSRRDMPSFCLLDGPPYANGKAHVGHAVNKILKDFIVKSRALLGYRVTYVPGWDCHGLPIELKITKNKSVCFYSLFIIIFFVDY
;
A
#
# COMPACT_ATOMS: atom_id res chain seq x y z
N MET A 1 -0.50 -11.85 -34.82
CA MET A 1 0.50 -12.94 -34.79
C MET A 1 -0.04 -14.24 -34.15
N LEU A 2 -1.33 -14.59 -34.30
CA LEU A 2 -1.93 -15.79 -33.66
C LEU A 2 -2.61 -16.73 -34.68
N ARG A 3 -2.15 -16.79 -35.94
CA ARG A 3 -2.83 -17.58 -36.98
C ARG A 3 -2.41 -19.06 -37.07
N ASN A 4 -1.37 -19.49 -36.36
CA ASN A 4 -0.81 -20.85 -36.48
C ASN A 4 -0.83 -21.66 -35.17
N ILE A 5 -1.83 -21.45 -34.31
CA ILE A 5 -2.04 -22.37 -33.19
C ILE A 5 -2.75 -23.61 -33.75
N LYS A 6 -1.95 -24.62 -34.12
CA LYS A 6 -2.42 -25.95 -34.50
C LYS A 6 -3.02 -26.58 -33.24
N VAL A 7 -4.32 -26.40 -33.03
CA VAL A 7 -5.04 -27.06 -31.95
C VAL A 7 -4.91 -28.58 -32.14
N PRO A 8 -4.49 -29.33 -31.10
CA PRO A 8 -4.39 -30.77 -31.22
C PRO A 8 -5.75 -31.34 -31.58
N SER A 9 -5.83 -32.10 -32.68
CA SER A 9 -7.05 -32.72 -33.22
C SER A 9 -7.73 -33.72 -32.28
N LEU A 10 -7.15 -33.96 -31.11
CA LEU A 10 -7.61 -34.93 -30.12
C LEU A 10 -8.76 -34.42 -29.23
N VAL A 11 -9.10 -33.12 -29.26
CA VAL A 11 -10.25 -32.61 -28.51
C VAL A 11 -11.51 -32.78 -29.36
N ARG A 12 -12.21 -33.91 -29.19
CA ARG A 12 -13.50 -34.16 -29.83
C ARG A 12 -14.60 -33.41 -29.10
N PHE A 13 -15.14 -32.38 -29.74
CA PHE A 13 -16.32 -31.67 -29.28
C PHE A 13 -17.58 -32.42 -29.73
N SER A 14 -18.54 -32.62 -28.83
CA SER A 14 -19.85 -33.14 -29.14
C SER A 14 -20.93 -32.22 -28.61
N PHE A 15 -22.05 -32.20 -29.33
CA PHE A 15 -23.23 -31.45 -28.93
C PHE A 15 -24.14 -32.38 -28.12
N ILE A 16 -24.31 -32.09 -26.83
CA ILE A 16 -25.18 -32.83 -25.93
C ILE A 16 -26.33 -31.90 -25.53
N GLY A 17 -27.54 -32.21 -25.99
CA GLY A 17 -28.69 -31.31 -25.86
C GLY A 17 -28.45 -30.02 -26.65
N ASN A 18 -28.38 -28.89 -25.95
CA ASN A 18 -28.12 -27.56 -26.54
C ASN A 18 -26.74 -26.98 -26.15
N ARG A 19 -25.79 -27.79 -25.69
CA ARG A 19 -24.44 -27.34 -25.27
C ARG A 19 -23.33 -28.14 -25.96
N TRP A 20 -22.27 -27.42 -26.31
CA TRP A 20 -21.00 -28.02 -26.73
C TRP A 20 -20.26 -28.52 -25.48
N CYS A 21 -19.99 -29.82 -25.42
CA CYS A 21 -19.18 -30.46 -24.39
C CYS A 21 -17.95 -31.08 -25.03
N THR A 22 -16.80 -30.99 -24.35
CA THR A 22 -15.61 -31.77 -24.71
C THR A 22 -15.76 -33.18 -24.18
N ILE A 23 -15.67 -34.18 -25.06
CA ILE A 23 -15.59 -35.57 -24.62
C ILE A 23 -14.14 -35.81 -24.22
N PRO A 24 -13.85 -36.22 -22.96
CA PRO A 24 -12.50 -36.65 -22.61
C PRO A 24 -12.17 -37.90 -23.43
N SER A 25 -11.16 -37.81 -24.31
CA SER A 25 -10.62 -39.00 -24.95
C SER A 25 -9.93 -39.85 -23.89
N ASN A 26 -10.19 -41.16 -23.89
CA ASN A 26 -9.61 -42.13 -22.94
C ASN A 26 -8.13 -42.43 -23.23
N ASP A 27 -7.43 -41.52 -23.91
CA ASP A 27 -6.03 -41.68 -24.28
C ASP A 27 -5.17 -41.50 -23.02
N SER A 28 -4.49 -42.59 -22.63
CA SER A 28 -3.51 -42.63 -21.54
C SER A 28 -2.30 -41.71 -21.80
N ASN A 29 -2.15 -41.22 -23.03
CA ASN A 29 -1.14 -40.24 -23.42
C ASN A 29 -1.56 -38.82 -23.01
N LYS A 30 -1.40 -38.51 -21.71
CA LYS A 30 -1.59 -37.17 -21.17
C LYS A 30 -0.59 -36.20 -21.83
N VAL A 31 -1.04 -35.48 -22.86
CA VAL A 31 -0.22 -34.49 -23.58
C VAL A 31 0.08 -33.30 -22.66
N ASP A 32 1.36 -33.03 -22.44
CA ASP A 32 1.83 -31.98 -21.54
C ASP A 32 1.70 -30.59 -22.18
N LEU A 33 0.49 -30.04 -22.18
CA LEU A 33 0.12 -28.78 -22.86
C LEU A 33 0.91 -27.55 -22.36
N LYS A 34 1.53 -27.61 -21.17
CA LYS A 34 2.35 -26.52 -20.61
C LYS A 34 3.49 -26.11 -21.53
N LYS A 35 4.04 -27.07 -22.31
CA LYS A 35 5.16 -26.83 -23.24
C LYS A 35 4.75 -25.97 -24.44
N THR A 36 3.46 -25.91 -24.74
CA THR A 36 2.91 -25.14 -25.87
C THR A 36 2.70 -23.67 -25.51
N ILE A 37 2.72 -23.32 -24.21
CA ILE A 37 2.49 -21.95 -23.75
C ILE A 37 3.81 -21.19 -23.75
N PHE A 38 3.98 -20.27 -24.70
CA PHE A 38 5.11 -19.34 -24.75
C PHE A 38 4.95 -18.24 -23.69
N LEU A 39 5.29 -18.56 -22.44
CA LEU A 39 5.36 -17.57 -21.38
C LEU A 39 6.69 -16.81 -21.46
N PRO A 40 6.70 -15.48 -21.29
CA PRO A 40 7.95 -14.73 -21.16
C PRO A 40 8.73 -15.24 -19.94
N LYS A 41 10.01 -15.52 -20.12
CA LYS A 41 10.92 -15.90 -19.04
C LYS A 41 11.51 -14.63 -18.44
N CYS A 42 11.54 -14.55 -17.11
CA CYS A 42 12.25 -13.49 -16.39
C CYS A 42 12.99 -14.08 -15.19
N ASP A 43 14.13 -13.48 -14.88
CA ASP A 43 14.99 -13.87 -13.75
C ASP A 43 14.58 -13.18 -12.44
N TYR A 44 13.54 -12.33 -12.48
CA TYR A 44 13.03 -11.66 -11.31
C TYR A 44 12.45 -12.65 -10.30
N GLN A 45 12.65 -12.36 -9.02
CA GLN A 45 12.02 -13.09 -7.94
C GLN A 45 10.49 -12.99 -8.05
N LYS A 46 9.79 -14.13 -8.05
CA LYS A 46 8.32 -14.19 -8.16
C LYS A 46 7.62 -13.73 -6.87
N ARG A 47 8.24 -13.97 -5.72
CA ARG A 47 7.72 -13.63 -4.40
C ARG A 47 8.87 -13.42 -3.42
N VAL A 48 8.82 -12.32 -2.69
CA VAL A 48 9.71 -12.08 -1.55
C VAL A 48 9.22 -12.91 -0.37
N LYS A 49 10.12 -13.63 0.31
CA LYS A 49 9.77 -14.38 1.54
C LYS A 49 9.40 -13.39 2.65
N SER A 50 8.52 -13.80 3.56
CA SER A 50 8.07 -12.97 4.69
C SER A 50 9.24 -12.44 5.53
N GLU A 51 10.23 -13.29 5.79
CA GLU A 51 11.38 -12.99 6.65
C GLU A 51 12.28 -11.93 6.00
N SER A 52 12.45 -12.02 4.67
CA SER A 52 13.27 -11.08 3.89
C SER A 52 12.57 -9.75 3.57
N ARG A 53 11.26 -9.64 3.81
CA ARG A 53 10.48 -8.48 3.35
C ARG A 53 10.90 -7.18 4.01
N SER A 54 11.09 -7.20 5.33
CA SER A 54 11.51 -6.02 6.09
C SER A 54 12.88 -5.51 5.66
N SER A 55 13.84 -6.41 5.41
CA SER A 55 15.18 -6.04 4.95
C SER A 55 15.12 -5.37 3.58
N LEU A 56 14.37 -5.97 2.65
CA LEU A 56 14.17 -5.43 1.30
C LEU A 56 13.47 -4.06 1.32
N ASP A 57 12.46 -3.88 2.18
CA ASP A 57 11.78 -2.57 2.31
C ASP A 57 12.76 -1.49 2.85
N GLY A 58 13.67 -1.86 3.76
CA GLY A 58 14.75 -0.98 4.24
C GLY A 58 15.81 -0.64 3.17
N GLU A 59 16.16 -1.61 2.33
CA GLU A 59 17.04 -1.41 1.17
C GLU A 59 16.40 -0.45 0.15
N ILE A 60 15.13 -0.65 -0.19
CA ILE A 60 14.37 0.24 -1.07
C ILE A 60 14.28 1.65 -0.47
N PHE A 61 14.05 1.75 0.84
CA PHE A 61 13.98 3.04 1.51
C PHE A 61 15.29 3.81 1.39
N SER A 62 16.42 3.12 1.61
CA SER A 62 17.76 3.67 1.51
C SER A 62 18.13 4.05 0.07
N ALA A 63 17.85 3.16 -0.90
CA ALA A 63 18.11 3.39 -2.32
C ALA A 63 17.26 4.54 -2.88
N GLY A 64 16.01 4.68 -2.44
CA GLY A 64 15.09 5.73 -2.85
C GLY A 64 15.38 7.11 -2.23
N LYS A 65 16.28 7.20 -1.23
CA LYS A 65 16.65 8.44 -0.53
C LYS A 65 15.44 9.22 0.01
N PHE A 66 14.41 8.52 0.46
CA PHE A 66 13.13 9.13 0.86
C PHE A 66 13.25 10.11 2.03
N ASP A 67 14.19 9.86 2.95
CA ASP A 67 14.48 10.75 4.09
C ASP A 67 14.85 12.18 3.63
N SER A 68 15.71 12.26 2.62
CA SER A 68 16.19 13.54 2.07
C SER A 68 15.25 14.18 1.04
N TYR A 69 14.17 13.50 0.64
CA TYR A 69 13.34 13.88 -0.52
C TYR A 69 12.74 15.28 -0.38
N TYR A 70 12.15 15.60 0.77
CA TYR A 70 11.54 16.92 1.01
C TYR A 70 12.57 18.05 0.99
N SER A 71 13.75 17.83 1.55
CA SER A 71 14.85 18.80 1.54
C SER A 71 15.41 18.99 0.13
N TRP A 72 15.62 17.91 -0.62
CA TRP A 72 16.00 17.97 -2.04
C TRP A 72 14.99 18.80 -2.84
N GLN A 73 13.70 18.53 -2.67
CA GLN A 73 12.64 19.23 -3.41
C GLN A 73 12.60 20.74 -3.10
N ARG A 74 12.85 21.16 -1.86
CA ARG A 74 12.91 22.58 -1.49
C ARG A 74 14.10 23.30 -2.12
N ASN A 75 15.24 22.61 -2.23
CA ASN A 75 16.49 23.21 -2.70
C ASN A 75 16.63 23.15 -4.24
N HIS A 76 15.95 22.22 -4.90
CA HIS A 76 16.11 22.00 -6.33
C HIS A 76 15.53 23.14 -7.17
N PRO A 77 16.31 23.76 -8.09
CA PRO A 77 15.88 24.94 -8.84
C PRO A 77 14.61 24.69 -9.66
N SER A 78 14.51 23.54 -10.33
CA SER A 78 13.34 23.22 -11.17
C SER A 78 12.03 23.01 -10.40
N ARG A 79 12.09 22.88 -9.07
CA ARG A 79 10.91 22.68 -8.21
C ARG A 79 10.43 23.99 -7.57
N ARG A 80 11.20 25.08 -7.64
CA ARG A 80 10.88 26.36 -6.97
C ARG A 80 9.62 27.00 -7.53
N ASP A 81 9.49 27.00 -8.86
CA ASP A 81 8.37 27.63 -9.58
C ASP A 81 7.14 26.72 -9.68
N MET A 82 7.22 25.50 -9.15
CA MET A 82 6.10 24.56 -9.17
C MET A 82 5.05 24.92 -8.12
N PRO A 83 3.75 24.72 -8.42
CA PRO A 83 2.68 24.99 -7.47
C PRO A 83 2.86 24.13 -6.22
N SER A 84 2.74 24.74 -5.05
CA SER A 84 2.86 24.03 -3.78
C SER A 84 1.58 23.30 -3.41
N PHE A 85 1.71 22.06 -2.94
CA PHE A 85 0.62 21.29 -2.36
C PHE A 85 1.01 20.90 -0.93
N CYS A 86 0.26 21.37 0.06
CA CYS A 86 0.49 21.02 1.46
C CYS A 86 -0.61 20.06 1.94
N LEU A 87 -0.23 18.87 2.38
CA LEU A 87 -1.12 17.97 3.10
C LEU A 87 -0.86 18.14 4.60
N LEU A 88 -1.79 18.82 5.26
CA LEU A 88 -1.89 18.86 6.71
C LEU A 88 -2.50 17.55 7.16
N ASP A 89 -1.72 16.70 7.81
CA ASP A 89 -2.24 15.50 8.42
C ASP A 89 -2.76 15.81 9.82
N GLY A 90 -3.99 15.40 10.10
CA GLY A 90 -4.54 15.49 11.45
C GLY A 90 -3.70 14.71 12.46
N PRO A 91 -3.80 15.07 13.74
CA PRO A 91 -3.13 14.39 14.83
C PRO A 91 -3.46 12.88 14.81
N PRO A 92 -2.50 12.01 15.15
CA PRO A 92 -2.79 10.60 15.28
C PRO A 92 -3.80 10.42 16.42
N TYR A 93 -4.96 9.81 16.14
CA TYR A 93 -5.87 9.44 17.21
C TYR A 93 -5.14 8.50 18.18
N ALA A 94 -4.96 8.93 19.42
CA ALA A 94 -4.41 8.09 20.50
C ALA A 94 -5.40 6.99 20.98
N ASN A 95 -6.44 6.72 20.18
CA ASN A 95 -7.55 5.86 20.52
C ASN A 95 -7.20 4.40 20.23
N GLY A 96 -6.72 3.72 21.28
CA GLY A 96 -6.58 2.27 21.28
C GLY A 96 -5.33 1.75 20.57
N LYS A 97 -5.35 0.46 20.21
CA LYS A 97 -4.22 -0.21 19.57
C LYS A 97 -4.23 0.11 18.07
N ALA A 98 -3.03 0.24 17.49
CA ALA A 98 -2.90 0.37 16.04
C ALA A 98 -3.56 -0.82 15.34
N HIS A 99 -4.41 -0.53 14.36
CA HIS A 99 -5.12 -1.53 13.57
C HIS A 99 -5.06 -1.15 12.08
N VAL A 100 -5.55 -2.03 11.20
CA VAL A 100 -5.47 -1.87 9.74
C VAL A 100 -6.03 -0.54 9.23
N GLY A 101 -7.04 0.04 9.89
CA GLY A 101 -7.61 1.33 9.50
C GLY A 101 -6.60 2.49 9.63
N HIS A 102 -5.73 2.43 10.64
CA HIS A 102 -4.63 3.40 10.77
C HIS A 102 -3.65 3.28 9.59
N ALA A 103 -3.32 2.04 9.21
CA ALA A 103 -2.44 1.79 8.07
C ALA A 103 -3.06 2.28 6.75
N VAL A 104 -4.33 1.95 6.49
CA VAL A 104 -5.06 2.39 5.29
C VAL A 104 -5.10 3.91 5.20
N ASN A 105 -5.38 4.61 6.31
CA ASN A 105 -5.41 6.07 6.33
C ASN A 105 -4.05 6.69 5.98
N LYS A 106 -2.94 6.13 6.49
CA LYS A 106 -1.59 6.64 6.21
C LYS A 106 -1.14 6.31 4.79
N ILE A 107 -1.45 5.11 4.29
CA ILE A 107 -1.17 4.70 2.90
C ILE A 107 -1.93 5.59 1.91
N LEU A 108 -3.21 5.89 2.18
CA LEU A 108 -4.00 6.76 1.32
C LEU A 108 -3.41 8.18 1.25
N LYS A 109 -3.00 8.73 2.39
CA LYS A 109 -2.35 10.05 2.46
C LYS A 109 -1.03 10.06 1.69
N ASP A 110 -0.22 9.02 1.84
CA ASP A 110 1.02 8.85 1.08
C ASP A 110 0.77 8.77 -0.44
N PHE A 111 -0.25 8.03 -0.87
CA PHE A 111 -0.64 7.95 -2.27
C PHE A 111 -1.06 9.33 -2.83
N ILE A 112 -1.82 10.11 -2.07
CA ILE A 112 -2.19 11.48 -2.44
C ILE A 112 -0.93 12.35 -2.59
N VAL A 113 0.00 12.32 -1.63
CA VAL A 113 1.25 13.08 -1.72
C VAL A 113 2.07 12.68 -2.94
N LYS A 114 2.25 11.37 -3.19
CA LYS A 114 3.00 10.88 -4.35
C LYS A 114 2.32 11.24 -5.68
N SER A 115 1.01 11.11 -5.79
CA SER A 115 0.28 11.48 -7.00
C SER A 115 0.45 12.97 -7.32
N ARG A 116 0.38 13.85 -6.31
CA ARG A 116 0.61 15.29 -6.48
C ARG A 116 2.05 15.59 -6.89
N ALA A 117 3.03 14.89 -6.32
CA ALA A 117 4.43 15.01 -6.73
C ALA A 117 4.64 14.61 -8.20
N LEU A 118 4.00 13.53 -8.66
CA LEU A 118 4.06 13.08 -10.06
C LEU A 118 3.35 14.04 -11.02
N LEU A 119 2.29 14.71 -10.57
CA LEU A 119 1.60 15.76 -11.33
C LEU A 119 2.35 17.10 -11.37
N GLY A 120 3.57 17.17 -10.81
CA GLY A 120 4.41 18.37 -10.88
C GLY A 120 4.15 19.39 -9.76
N TYR A 121 3.49 19.00 -8.67
CA TYR A 121 3.36 19.86 -7.49
C TYR A 121 4.57 19.70 -6.58
N ARG A 122 4.95 20.79 -5.91
CA ARG A 122 5.90 20.76 -4.79
C ARG A 122 5.16 20.36 -3.52
N VAL A 123 5.35 19.13 -3.07
CA VAL A 123 4.55 18.54 -1.98
C VAL A 123 5.17 18.77 -0.61
N THR A 124 4.36 19.12 0.37
CA THR A 124 4.75 19.20 1.79
C THR A 124 3.78 18.37 2.60
N TYR A 125 4.29 17.49 3.45
CA TYR A 125 3.49 16.70 4.37
C TYR A 125 3.79 17.17 5.80
N VAL A 126 2.79 17.68 6.51
CA VAL A 126 2.94 18.23 7.85
C VAL A 126 2.11 17.38 8.82
N PRO A 127 2.76 16.60 9.69
CA PRO A 127 2.04 15.85 10.71
C PRO A 127 1.53 16.78 11.81
N GLY A 128 0.24 16.67 12.14
CA GLY A 128 -0.36 17.30 13.31
C GLY A 128 0.06 16.59 14.59
N TRP A 129 0.17 17.37 15.66
CA TRP A 129 0.61 16.92 17.00
C TRP A 129 -0.54 16.88 18.03
N ASP A 130 -1.63 17.63 17.81
CA ASP A 130 -2.70 17.87 18.77
C ASP A 130 -3.60 16.64 19.05
N CYS A 131 -3.30 15.86 20.07
CA CYS A 131 -4.25 14.84 20.52
C CYS A 131 -5.35 15.52 21.35
N HIS A 132 -6.57 15.65 20.79
CA HIS A 132 -7.74 16.12 21.56
C HIS A 132 -7.72 15.56 22.99
N GLY A 133 -7.74 16.45 23.99
CA GLY A 133 -7.57 16.08 25.41
C GLY A 133 -8.64 15.10 25.90
N LEU A 134 -9.85 15.17 25.35
CA LEU A 134 -10.99 14.37 25.82
C LEU A 134 -10.73 12.85 25.83
N PRO A 135 -10.20 12.22 24.76
CA PRO A 135 -9.79 10.83 24.82
C PRO A 135 -8.81 10.46 25.94
N ILE A 136 -7.78 11.27 26.19
CA ILE A 136 -6.82 10.99 27.26
C ILE A 136 -7.49 11.18 28.62
N GLU A 137 -8.35 12.19 28.75
CA GLU A 137 -9.14 12.44 29.97
C GLU A 137 -10.03 11.25 30.32
N LEU A 138 -10.81 10.75 29.35
CA LEU A 138 -11.68 9.59 29.54
C LEU A 138 -10.90 8.33 29.92
N LYS A 139 -9.70 8.15 29.37
CA LYS A 139 -8.87 6.98 29.65
C LYS A 139 -8.24 7.02 31.04
N ILE A 140 -7.83 8.20 31.51
CA ILE A 140 -7.32 8.41 32.86
C ILE A 140 -8.44 8.21 33.88
N THR A 141 -9.61 8.84 33.67
CA THR A 141 -10.78 8.72 34.56
C THR A 141 -11.28 7.28 34.67
N LYS A 142 -11.19 6.49 33.60
CA LYS A 142 -11.57 5.07 33.63
C LYS A 142 -10.60 4.21 34.45
N ASN A 143 -9.30 4.50 34.40
CA ASN A 143 -8.27 3.70 35.05
C ASN A 143 -7.95 4.15 36.48
N LYS A 144 -8.23 5.40 36.81
CA LYS A 144 -7.97 5.97 38.13
C LYS A 144 -9.19 6.80 38.57
N SER A 145 -9.63 6.61 39.81
CA SER A 145 -10.67 7.41 40.47
C SER A 145 -10.17 8.82 40.81
N VAL A 146 -9.62 9.55 39.83
CA VAL A 146 -9.11 10.91 40.02
C VAL A 146 -10.18 11.94 39.67
N CYS A 147 -10.27 12.99 40.48
CA CYS A 147 -11.22 14.08 40.30
C CYS A 147 -10.83 14.99 39.11
N PHE A 148 -11.84 15.44 38.35
CA PHE A 148 -11.72 16.24 37.12
C PHE A 148 -10.78 17.46 37.24
N TYR A 149 -10.72 18.12 38.40
CA TYR A 149 -9.89 19.32 38.60
C TYR A 149 -8.39 19.07 38.42
N SER A 150 -7.91 17.84 38.66
CA SER A 150 -6.48 17.50 38.47
C SER A 150 -6.09 17.34 36.99
N LEU A 151 -7.05 17.08 36.10
CA LEU A 151 -6.75 16.82 34.68
C LEU A 151 -6.44 18.09 33.89
N PHE A 152 -6.99 19.24 34.28
CA PHE A 152 -6.79 20.50 33.55
C PHE A 152 -5.32 20.93 33.49
N ILE A 153 -4.56 20.62 34.54
CA ILE A 153 -3.12 20.94 34.63
C ILE A 153 -2.28 20.08 33.68
N ILE A 154 -2.69 18.84 33.41
CA ILE A 154 -1.91 17.91 32.58
C ILE A 154 -1.96 18.31 31.11
N ILE A 155 -3.12 18.78 30.62
CA ILE A 155 -3.30 19.17 29.22
C ILE A 155 -2.39 20.37 28.89
N PHE A 156 -2.38 21.40 29.74
CA PHE A 156 -1.58 22.60 29.51
C PHE A 156 -0.07 22.35 29.51
N PHE A 157 0.40 21.30 30.20
CA PHE A 157 1.83 20.99 30.30
C PHE A 157 2.33 20.06 29.19
N VAL A 158 1.42 19.42 28.44
CA VAL A 158 1.80 18.57 27.31
C VAL A 158 1.99 19.40 26.04
N ASP A 159 1.29 20.54 25.91
CA ASP A 159 1.33 21.42 24.75
C ASP A 159 2.46 22.47 24.73
N TYR A 160 3.27 22.57 25.80
CA TYR A 160 4.46 23.44 25.90
C TYR A 160 5.76 22.61 25.97
#